data_AF-A0A182IYL0-F1
#
_entry.id   AF-A0A182IYL0-F1
#
_cell.length_a   1.000
_cell.length_b   1.000
_cell.length_c   1.000
_cell.angle_alpha   90.00
_cell.angle_beta   90.00
_cell.angle_gamma   90.00
#
_symmetry.space_group_name_H-M   'P 1'
#
loop_
_entity.id
_entity.type
_entity.pdbx_description
1 polymer ?
#
loop_
_entity_poly.entity_id
_entity_poly.type
_entity_poly.pdbx_seq_one_letter_code
_entity_poly.pdbx_strand_id
1 'polypeptide(L)'
;MALYAACLARWNNVKCGPELVALAVGVSFGRSSNSSADVIIFLSDLSNLPPRRDGARVDWLSKYQALSRLIFNELPKAISVIAKVAPTTSLRRSLYNSSAHFQREKYVFDVVLPMFERFQVARGLRTAKRFAHYPSVIVSECCEGFEYILQRDLMSQGYRNFPRTEPLAYDDVLLVLTHLAQFHAISFAMQQQAPEVYATIVAQLQETIFVPPLHSSFVDFLQRKVDYAIETLRHSPEAGDGAVGERLCRFRDEYGQAMVDCVQNRDDTVICHGDCWISNILYRPNRNGTEDGLNNNNNSNNNSFSHHQHFQNAKEVKFLDWQVARCGTPAIDLSYFIFCCTDSELRERLPELLRKYHSALVRRMEELGISNGRELFPFERLQMHMKKYARFGFGMALMTLHSTCCVEKDLPNVSAALETTELVDIDKLAKDMLYNPAYIKRMSGVCRDMVRFGYL
;
A
#
# COMPACT_ATOMS: atom_id res chain seq x y z
N MET A 1 10.89 -17.58 19.02
CA MET A 1 9.85 -16.78 19.71
C MET A 1 9.98 -16.85 21.23
N ALA A 2 9.90 -18.03 21.89
CA ALA A 2 10.06 -18.13 23.35
C ALA A 2 11.47 -17.71 23.88
N LEU A 3 12.53 -17.98 23.13
CA LEU A 3 13.90 -17.52 23.45
C LEU A 3 14.12 -16.01 23.24
N TYR A 4 13.36 -15.39 22.32
CA TYR A 4 13.43 -13.94 22.06
C TYR A 4 12.81 -13.14 23.23
N ALA A 5 11.68 -13.64 23.76
CA ALA A 5 11.05 -13.09 24.96
C ALA A 5 11.90 -13.31 26.23
N ALA A 6 12.60 -14.45 26.35
CA ALA A 6 13.48 -14.73 27.49
C ALA A 6 14.73 -13.83 27.52
N CYS A 7 15.29 -13.49 26.34
CA CYS A 7 16.40 -12.53 26.24
C CYS A 7 15.96 -11.11 26.61
N LEU A 8 14.80 -10.64 26.13
CA LEU A 8 14.24 -9.32 26.47
C LEU A 8 13.89 -9.21 27.98
N ALA A 9 13.32 -10.25 28.58
CA ALA A 9 12.93 -10.25 29.99
C ALA A 9 14.12 -10.19 30.96
N ARG A 10 15.29 -10.75 30.59
CA ARG A 10 16.53 -10.60 31.38
C ARG A 10 17.24 -9.26 31.14
N TRP A 11 16.95 -8.56 30.04
CA TRP A 11 17.64 -7.31 29.68
C TRP A 11 17.01 -6.06 30.30
N ASN A 12 15.71 -6.09 30.61
CA ASN A 12 14.99 -4.96 31.24
C ASN A 12 15.50 -4.56 32.64
N ASN A 13 16.41 -5.31 33.26
CA ASN A 13 17.00 -5.01 34.57
C ASN A 13 18.38 -4.32 34.52
N VAL A 14 18.87 -3.94 33.34
CA VAL A 14 20.17 -3.27 33.20
C VAL A 14 19.97 -1.86 32.65
N LYS A 15 20.20 -0.83 33.48
CA LYS A 15 20.30 0.56 33.03
C LYS A 15 21.58 0.74 32.19
N CYS A 16 21.48 0.56 30.88
CA CYS A 16 22.53 0.90 29.93
C CYS A 16 22.03 1.97 28.96
N GLY A 17 22.89 2.95 28.66
CA GLY A 17 22.58 4.06 27.77
C GLY A 17 22.38 3.64 26.30
N PRO A 18 21.88 4.57 25.46
CA PRO A 18 21.39 4.30 24.10
C PRO A 18 22.43 3.68 23.14
N GLU A 19 23.72 3.83 23.39
CA GLU A 19 24.81 3.29 22.55
C GLU A 19 24.92 1.76 22.58
N LEU A 20 24.41 1.08 23.62
CA LEU A 20 24.53 -0.37 23.79
C LEU A 20 23.38 -1.17 23.13
N VAL A 21 22.25 -0.52 22.86
CA VAL A 21 21.10 -1.15 22.15
C VAL A 21 21.40 -1.35 20.67
N ALA A 22 22.26 -0.51 20.09
CA ALA A 22 22.68 -0.60 18.69
C ALA A 22 23.57 -1.84 18.39
N LEU A 23 24.25 -2.42 19.38
CA LEU A 23 25.28 -3.44 19.14
C LEU A 23 24.77 -4.89 19.06
N ALA A 24 23.49 -5.15 19.32
CA ALA A 24 22.94 -6.51 19.25
C ALA A 24 22.25 -6.84 17.92
N VAL A 25 22.10 -5.87 17.01
CA VAL A 25 21.53 -6.07 15.68
C VAL A 25 22.38 -5.30 14.66
N GLY A 26 23.59 -5.80 14.41
CA GLY A 26 24.44 -5.30 13.33
C GLY A 26 23.92 -5.79 11.97
N VAL A 27 23.24 -4.93 11.22
CA VAL A 27 22.95 -5.14 9.79
C VAL A 27 24.13 -4.60 8.99
N SER A 28 24.90 -5.48 8.36
CA SER A 28 25.95 -5.07 7.40
C SER A 28 25.38 -5.12 5.98
N PHE A 29 25.42 -4.00 5.26
CA PHE A 29 25.06 -3.95 3.84
C PHE A 29 26.30 -4.25 2.99
N GLY A 30 26.38 -5.45 2.42
CA GLY A 30 27.36 -5.75 1.38
C GLY A 30 26.96 -5.09 0.07
N ARG A 31 27.77 -4.16 -0.46
CA ARG A 31 27.62 -3.68 -1.84
C ARG A 31 28.06 -4.79 -2.79
N SER A 32 27.12 -5.40 -3.50
CA SER A 32 27.40 -6.13 -4.73
C SER A 32 26.55 -5.55 -5.86
N SER A 33 27.14 -5.41 -7.05
CA SER A 33 26.62 -4.69 -8.20
C SER A 33 25.54 -5.45 -9.00
N ASN A 34 24.76 -6.31 -8.35
CA ASN A 34 23.55 -6.90 -8.92
C ASN A 34 22.44 -6.93 -7.86
N SER A 35 21.23 -6.60 -8.29
CA SER A 35 20.04 -6.33 -7.48
C SER A 35 19.52 -7.52 -6.66
N SER A 36 20.16 -7.76 -5.52
CA SER A 36 19.63 -8.51 -4.37
C SER A 36 20.61 -8.34 -3.22
N ALA A 37 20.24 -7.57 -2.18
CA ALA A 37 21.04 -7.47 -0.97
C ALA A 37 20.66 -8.62 -0.03
N ASP A 38 21.52 -9.63 0.08
CA ASP A 38 21.41 -10.65 1.12
C ASP A 38 21.67 -10.00 2.48
N VAL A 39 20.63 -9.87 3.31
CA VAL A 39 20.78 -9.42 4.70
C VAL A 39 21.09 -10.63 5.57
N ILE A 40 22.38 -10.84 5.85
CA ILE A 40 22.83 -11.81 6.85
C ILE A 40 22.88 -11.08 8.20
N ILE A 41 22.05 -11.50 9.15
CA ILE A 41 22.11 -11.01 10.53
C ILE A 41 23.29 -11.69 11.22
N PHE A 42 24.38 -10.95 11.45
CA PHE A 42 25.48 -11.40 12.31
C PHE A 42 25.26 -10.89 13.73
N LEU A 43 25.39 -11.78 14.72
CA LEU A 43 25.79 -11.36 16.06
C LEU A 43 27.27 -11.02 15.96
N SER A 44 27.62 -9.73 15.91
CA SER A 44 29.01 -9.29 15.77
C SER A 44 29.84 -9.70 16.99
N ASP A 45 31.06 -10.17 16.71
CA ASP A 45 32.10 -10.50 17.69
C ASP A 45 32.41 -9.29 18.60
N LEU A 46 32.24 -9.48 19.92
CA LEU A 46 32.39 -8.44 20.96
C LEU A 46 33.85 -8.30 21.45
N SER A 47 34.80 -8.92 20.75
CA SER A 47 36.23 -8.98 21.10
C SER A 47 36.94 -7.62 21.12
N ASN A 48 36.34 -6.56 20.57
CA ASN A 48 36.95 -5.23 20.42
C ASN A 48 36.29 -4.08 21.21
N LEU A 49 35.51 -4.35 22.26
CA LEU A 49 34.99 -3.28 23.11
C LEU A 49 36.11 -2.63 23.95
N PRO A 50 36.23 -1.28 23.97
CA PRO A 50 37.21 -0.60 24.80
C PRO A 50 36.86 -0.79 26.29
N PRO A 51 37.87 -0.88 27.18
CA PRO A 51 37.62 -1.01 28.61
C PRO A 51 36.95 0.26 29.15
N ARG A 52 35.99 0.06 30.05
CA ARG A 52 35.34 1.12 30.82
C ARG A 52 36.37 1.86 31.70
N ARG A 53 36.21 3.18 31.85
CA ARG A 53 37.13 4.09 32.58
C ARG A 53 37.14 3.89 34.11
N ASP A 54 36.34 2.98 34.63
CA ASP A 54 35.98 2.84 36.05
C ASP A 54 36.57 1.60 36.74
N GLY A 55 37.54 0.90 36.14
CA GLY A 55 38.44 -0.01 36.86
C GLY A 55 37.85 -1.33 37.38
N ALA A 56 36.54 -1.56 37.25
CA ALA A 56 35.91 -2.84 37.59
C ALA A 56 35.97 -3.82 36.40
N ARG A 57 36.81 -4.86 36.48
CA ARG A 57 36.79 -5.99 35.53
C ARG A 57 35.50 -6.80 35.73
N VAL A 58 34.53 -6.65 34.83
CA VAL A 58 33.46 -7.64 34.66
C VAL A 58 34.09 -8.88 34.03
N ASP A 59 33.93 -10.03 34.67
CA ASP A 59 34.35 -11.33 34.12
C ASP A 59 33.47 -11.69 32.92
N TRP A 60 33.86 -11.20 31.74
CA TRP A 60 33.19 -11.51 30.48
C TRP A 60 33.38 -12.97 30.07
N LEU A 61 34.43 -13.65 30.56
CA LEU A 61 34.80 -14.99 30.15
C LEU A 61 33.78 -16.03 30.62
N SER A 62 33.28 -15.91 31.85
CA SER A 62 32.25 -16.81 32.40
C SER A 62 30.87 -16.60 31.75
N LYS A 63 30.54 -15.38 31.32
CA LYS A 63 29.34 -15.12 30.49
C LYS A 63 29.52 -15.58 29.04
N TYR A 64 30.73 -15.52 28.48
CA TYR A 64 31.04 -15.98 27.12
C TYR A 64 30.85 -17.49 26.98
N GLN A 65 31.25 -18.27 27.99
CA GLN A 65 31.09 -19.73 27.99
C GLN A 65 29.62 -20.18 28.10
N ALA A 66 28.73 -19.34 28.62
CA ALA A 66 27.29 -19.61 28.63
C ALA A 66 26.62 -19.29 27.28
N LEU A 67 27.14 -18.32 26.52
CA LEU A 67 26.64 -17.94 25.19
C LEU A 67 27.18 -18.83 24.05
N SER A 68 28.37 -19.41 24.21
CA SER A 68 29.02 -20.26 23.20
C SER A 68 28.43 -21.68 23.05
N ARG A 69 27.33 -22.00 23.75
CA ARG A 69 26.61 -23.28 23.63
C ARG A 69 25.18 -23.16 23.09
N LEU A 70 24.92 -22.19 22.23
CA LEU A 70 23.78 -22.28 21.30
C LEU A 70 24.20 -23.18 20.12
N ILE A 71 24.10 -24.49 20.33
CA ILE A 71 24.16 -25.46 19.23
C ILE A 71 22.86 -25.26 18.43
N PHE A 72 22.98 -24.60 17.27
CA PHE A 72 21.89 -24.58 16.31
C PHE A 72 21.79 -25.98 15.69
N ASN A 73 20.73 -26.73 16.05
CA ASN A 73 20.47 -28.06 15.48
C ASN A 73 20.14 -28.00 13.97
N GLU A 74 19.88 -26.81 13.43
CA GLU A 74 19.66 -26.54 12.01
C GLU A 74 20.45 -25.29 11.59
N LEU A 75 21.05 -25.30 10.40
CA LEU A 75 21.64 -24.11 9.79
C LEU A 75 20.61 -22.97 9.76
N PRO A 76 20.99 -21.71 10.06
CA PRO A 76 20.09 -20.58 9.95
C PRO A 76 19.45 -20.53 8.56
N LYS A 77 18.12 -20.62 8.48
CA LYS A 77 17.42 -20.44 7.21
C LYS A 77 17.59 -18.99 6.76
N ALA A 78 18.20 -18.80 5.59
CA ALA A 78 18.26 -17.49 4.95
C ALA A 78 16.84 -16.94 4.77
N ILE A 79 16.65 -15.66 5.05
CA ILE A 79 15.37 -14.98 4.90
C ILE A 79 15.51 -13.85 3.89
N SER A 80 14.68 -13.85 2.84
CA SER A 80 14.61 -12.72 1.91
C SER A 80 13.74 -11.60 2.52
N VAL A 81 14.26 -10.38 2.49
CA VAL A 81 13.65 -9.20 3.12
C VAL A 81 13.74 -7.98 2.22
N ILE A 82 12.77 -7.08 2.35
CA ILE A 82 12.76 -5.75 1.74
C ILE A 82 12.86 -4.73 2.87
N ALA A 83 13.78 -3.78 2.73
CA ALA A 83 13.87 -2.60 3.59
C ALA A 83 13.28 -1.38 2.87
N LYS A 84 12.18 -0.84 3.40
CA LYS A 84 11.73 0.52 3.06
C LYS A 84 12.48 1.49 3.95
N VAL A 85 13.16 2.48 3.37
CA VAL A 85 13.97 3.46 4.11
C VAL A 85 13.53 4.87 3.71
N ALA A 86 13.38 5.75 4.69
CA ALA A 86 13.00 7.13 4.42
C ALA A 86 14.10 7.87 3.64
N PRO A 87 13.75 8.86 2.79
CA PRO A 87 14.74 9.73 2.19
C PRO A 87 15.60 10.43 3.25
N THR A 88 16.88 10.61 2.96
CA THR A 88 17.84 11.28 3.86
C THR A 88 17.83 12.81 3.68
N THR A 89 17.49 13.31 2.50
CA THR A 89 17.48 14.75 2.19
C THR A 89 16.29 15.48 2.83
N SER A 90 16.55 16.56 3.57
CA SER A 90 15.51 17.36 4.25
C SER A 90 14.41 17.88 3.32
N LEU A 91 14.77 18.29 2.09
CA LEU A 91 13.81 18.74 1.08
C LEU A 91 12.81 17.63 0.74
N ARG A 92 13.29 16.41 0.44
CA ARG A 92 12.42 15.26 0.11
C ARG A 92 11.56 14.85 1.29
N ARG A 93 12.13 14.84 2.49
CA ARG A 93 11.41 14.50 3.73
C ARG A 93 10.23 15.45 3.96
N SER A 94 10.44 16.75 3.74
CA SER A 94 9.40 17.77 3.84
C SER A 94 8.35 17.64 2.74
N LEU A 95 8.78 17.57 1.47
CA LEU A 95 7.88 17.47 0.31
C LEU A 95 6.95 16.25 0.35
N TYR A 96 7.46 15.10 0.80
CA TYR A 96 6.71 13.84 0.84
C TYR A 96 6.14 13.53 2.23
N ASN A 97 6.24 14.45 3.19
CA ASN A 97 5.83 14.23 4.58
C ASN A 97 6.33 12.87 5.14
N SER A 98 7.58 12.51 4.83
CA SER A 98 8.09 11.15 4.99
C SER A 98 8.00 10.64 6.43
N SER A 99 8.26 11.49 7.41
CA SER A 99 8.20 11.07 8.82
C SER A 99 6.78 10.66 9.22
N ALA A 100 5.76 11.44 8.86
CA ALA A 100 4.37 11.11 9.16
C ALA A 100 3.90 9.83 8.43
N HIS A 101 4.31 9.65 7.18
CA HIS A 101 4.00 8.45 6.40
C HIS A 101 4.63 7.18 6.98
N PHE A 102 5.91 7.22 7.39
CA PHE A 102 6.55 6.09 8.06
C PHE A 102 5.92 5.78 9.43
N GLN A 103 5.62 6.81 10.22
CA GLN A 103 4.92 6.66 11.50
C GLN A 103 3.53 6.03 11.30
N ARG A 104 2.81 6.43 10.25
CA ARG A 104 1.50 5.87 9.89
C ARG A 104 1.61 4.40 9.50
N GLU A 105 2.53 4.06 8.61
CA GLU A 105 2.72 2.68 8.16
C GLU A 105 3.15 1.79 9.35
N LYS A 106 4.06 2.26 10.20
CA LYS A 106 4.44 1.58 11.45
C LYS A 106 3.24 1.37 12.37
N TYR A 107 2.41 2.39 12.59
CA TYR A 107 1.22 2.28 13.43
C TYR A 107 0.23 1.23 12.91
N VAL A 108 0.05 1.15 11.58
CA VAL A 108 -0.81 0.14 10.96
C VAL A 108 -0.28 -1.27 11.23
N PHE A 109 1.03 -1.50 11.07
CA PHE A 109 1.64 -2.81 11.31
C PHE A 109 1.75 -3.21 12.79
N ASP A 110 2.01 -2.26 13.68
CA ASP A 110 2.25 -2.54 15.10
C ASP A 110 0.94 -2.57 15.92
N VAL A 111 -0.09 -1.84 15.47
CA VAL A 111 -1.33 -1.64 16.24
C VAL A 111 -2.56 -2.08 15.46
N VAL A 112 -2.86 -1.47 14.30
CA VAL A 112 -4.13 -1.67 13.59
C VAL A 112 -4.32 -3.13 13.17
N LEU A 113 -3.39 -3.67 12.37
CA LEU A 113 -3.49 -5.04 11.83
C LEU A 113 -3.43 -6.10 12.94
N PRO A 114 -2.56 -5.99 13.98
CA PRO A 114 -2.60 -6.89 15.12
C PRO A 114 -3.91 -6.83 15.92
N MET A 115 -4.52 -5.65 16.09
CA MET A 115 -5.83 -5.54 16.75
C MET A 115 -6.94 -6.19 15.92
N PHE A 116 -6.90 -6.01 14.59
CA PHE A 116 -7.83 -6.67 13.69
C PHE A 116 -7.69 -8.20 13.74
N GLU A 117 -6.46 -8.73 13.76
CA GLU A 117 -6.24 -10.18 13.93
C GLU A 117 -6.78 -10.69 15.27
N ARG A 118 -6.47 -10.01 16.38
CA ARG A 118 -6.97 -10.39 17.71
C ARG A 118 -8.50 -10.37 17.78
N PHE A 119 -9.13 -9.35 17.19
CA PHE A 119 -10.58 -9.25 17.13
C PHE A 119 -11.18 -10.41 16.33
N GLN A 120 -10.65 -10.72 15.15
CA GLN A 120 -11.10 -11.86 14.34
C GLN A 120 -10.95 -13.20 15.08
N VAL A 121 -9.82 -13.40 15.79
CA VAL A 121 -9.58 -14.59 16.64
C VAL A 121 -10.63 -14.68 17.74
N ALA A 122 -10.91 -13.59 18.45
CA ALA A 122 -11.88 -13.55 19.54
C ALA A 122 -13.32 -13.86 19.08
N ARG A 123 -13.64 -13.59 17.80
CA ARG A 123 -14.93 -13.96 17.18
C ARG A 123 -14.96 -15.36 16.57
N GLY A 124 -13.90 -16.15 16.77
CA GLY A 124 -13.87 -17.54 16.34
C GLY A 124 -13.63 -17.75 14.84
N LEU A 125 -13.15 -16.73 14.11
CA LEU A 125 -12.79 -16.92 12.71
C LEU A 125 -11.63 -17.91 12.60
N ARG A 126 -11.85 -18.95 11.77
CA ARG A 126 -10.82 -19.92 11.41
C ARG A 126 -9.65 -19.22 10.74
N THR A 127 -8.42 -19.66 11.01
CA THR A 127 -7.18 -19.06 10.47
C THR A 127 -7.24 -18.82 8.96
N ALA A 128 -7.75 -19.78 8.18
CA ALA A 128 -7.84 -19.68 6.72
C ALA A 128 -8.82 -18.60 6.21
N LYS A 129 -9.70 -18.07 7.05
CA LYS A 129 -10.66 -17.01 6.69
C LYS A 129 -10.23 -15.62 7.18
N ARG A 130 -9.24 -15.53 8.07
CA ARG A 130 -8.85 -14.23 8.65
C ARG A 130 -8.22 -13.36 7.57
N PHE A 131 -8.50 -12.07 7.65
CA PHE A 131 -7.84 -11.10 6.79
C PHE A 131 -6.36 -11.02 7.17
N ALA A 132 -5.50 -11.55 6.30
CA ALA A 132 -4.04 -11.56 6.46
C ALA A 132 -3.34 -11.16 5.15
N HIS A 133 -3.96 -10.27 4.36
CA HIS A 133 -3.54 -9.89 3.01
C HIS A 133 -2.52 -8.76 3.00
N TYR A 134 -1.49 -8.86 3.83
CA TYR A 134 -0.42 -7.86 3.98
C TYR A 134 0.94 -8.55 4.21
N PRO A 135 2.07 -7.85 4.02
CA PRO A 135 3.40 -8.39 4.28
C PRO A 135 3.64 -8.60 5.78
N SER A 136 4.49 -9.58 6.12
CA SER A 136 4.97 -9.73 7.49
C SER A 136 6.13 -8.77 7.74
N VAL A 137 5.94 -7.84 8.67
CA VAL A 137 6.99 -6.95 9.17
C VAL A 137 7.83 -7.67 10.22
N ILE A 138 9.15 -7.53 10.10
CA ILE A 138 10.13 -8.11 11.02
C ILE A 138 10.50 -7.07 12.09
N VAL A 139 10.82 -5.85 11.64
CA VAL A 139 11.18 -4.72 12.51
C VAL A 139 10.84 -3.41 11.80
N SER A 140 10.48 -2.40 12.58
CA SER A 140 10.19 -1.05 12.11
C SER A 140 10.71 -0.02 13.10
N GLU A 141 11.36 1.03 12.59
CA GLU A 141 11.86 2.18 13.35
C GLU A 141 11.36 3.47 12.69
N CYS A 142 10.99 4.46 13.50
CA CYS A 142 10.53 5.77 13.04
C CYS A 142 11.24 6.93 13.75
N CYS A 143 12.36 6.67 14.43
CA CYS A 143 13.28 7.70 14.88
C CYS A 143 13.71 8.59 13.71
N GLU A 144 13.64 9.90 13.90
CA GLU A 144 13.96 10.88 12.87
C GLU A 144 15.37 10.66 12.30
N GLY A 145 15.47 10.51 10.97
CA GLY A 145 16.73 10.26 10.28
C GLY A 145 17.13 8.79 10.20
N PHE A 146 16.41 7.90 10.89
CA PHE A 146 16.63 6.44 10.90
C PHE A 146 15.33 5.68 10.66
N GLU A 147 14.37 6.25 9.92
CA GLU A 147 13.09 5.57 9.66
C GLU A 147 13.24 4.44 8.64
N TYR A 148 12.86 3.23 9.05
CA TYR A 148 12.82 2.06 8.16
C TYR A 148 11.76 1.05 8.56
N ILE A 149 11.28 0.27 7.58
CA ILE A 149 10.43 -0.90 7.78
C ILE A 149 11.08 -2.07 7.05
N LEU A 150 11.49 -3.09 7.81
CA LEU A 150 12.01 -4.33 7.28
C LEU A 150 10.90 -5.37 7.25
N GLN A 151 10.58 -5.87 6.06
CA GLN A 151 9.49 -6.81 5.85
C GLN A 151 9.95 -8.00 5.00
N ARG A 152 9.20 -9.11 5.05
CA ARG A 152 9.46 -10.26 4.18
C ARG A 152 9.33 -9.87 2.73
N ASP A 153 10.29 -10.30 1.92
CA ASP A 153 10.21 -10.15 0.48
C ASP A 153 9.12 -11.07 -0.08
N LEU A 154 8.01 -10.46 -0.52
CA LEU A 154 6.90 -11.18 -1.12
C LEU A 154 7.24 -11.68 -2.54
N MET A 155 8.20 -11.07 -3.23
CA MET A 155 8.63 -11.55 -4.54
C MET A 155 9.34 -12.91 -4.42
N SER A 156 10.18 -13.11 -3.41
CA SER A 156 10.73 -14.45 -3.11
C SER A 156 9.64 -15.50 -2.81
N GLN A 157 8.43 -15.07 -2.42
CA GLN A 157 7.27 -15.94 -2.15
C GLN A 157 6.35 -16.13 -3.36
N GLY A 158 6.80 -15.69 -4.55
CA GLY A 158 6.07 -15.86 -5.80
C GLY A 158 5.00 -14.80 -6.08
N TYR A 159 4.93 -13.73 -5.28
CA TYR A 159 4.05 -12.60 -5.57
C TYR A 159 4.69 -11.64 -6.57
N ARG A 160 3.90 -11.02 -7.45
CA ARG A 160 4.37 -10.06 -8.45
C ARG A 160 3.36 -8.92 -8.61
N ASN A 161 3.84 -7.75 -9.05
CA ASN A 161 2.95 -6.70 -9.55
C ASN A 161 2.40 -7.11 -10.91
N PHE A 162 1.17 -6.68 -11.21
CA PHE A 162 0.69 -6.65 -12.59
C PHE A 162 1.38 -5.52 -13.37
N PRO A 163 1.49 -5.65 -14.71
CA PRO A 163 1.88 -4.54 -15.56
C PRO A 163 0.98 -3.33 -15.31
N ARG A 164 1.56 -2.21 -14.87
CA ARG A 164 0.79 -1.00 -14.49
C ARG A 164 0.03 -0.39 -15.68
N THR A 165 0.57 -0.54 -16.87
CA THR A 165 0.02 0.00 -18.12
C THR A 165 -1.26 -0.68 -18.58
N GLU A 166 -1.56 -1.88 -18.06
CA GLU A 166 -2.73 -2.68 -18.45
C GLU A 166 -3.83 -2.62 -17.37
N PRO A 167 -5.12 -2.62 -17.78
CA PRO A 167 -6.23 -2.77 -16.84
C PRO A 167 -6.27 -4.19 -16.27
N LEU A 168 -6.75 -4.32 -15.02
CA LEU A 168 -6.97 -5.61 -14.39
C LEU A 168 -8.17 -6.33 -15.01
N ALA A 169 -8.09 -7.67 -15.09
CA ALA A 169 -9.21 -8.51 -15.49
C ALA A 169 -10.28 -8.58 -14.39
N TYR A 170 -11.51 -8.94 -14.78
CA TYR A 170 -12.67 -8.98 -13.90
C TYR A 170 -12.45 -9.81 -12.62
N ASP A 171 -11.85 -11.00 -12.74
CA ASP A 171 -11.65 -11.89 -11.59
C ASP A 171 -10.61 -11.34 -10.60
N ASP A 172 -9.57 -10.66 -11.09
CA ASP A 172 -8.57 -10.02 -10.24
C ASP A 172 -9.14 -8.80 -9.52
N VAL A 173 -9.99 -8.02 -10.20
CA VAL A 173 -10.76 -6.92 -9.59
C VAL A 173 -11.67 -7.47 -8.49
N LEU A 174 -12.41 -8.55 -8.77
CA LEU A 174 -13.31 -9.16 -7.81
C LEU A 174 -12.56 -9.71 -6.59
N LEU A 175 -11.36 -10.26 -6.79
CA LEU A 175 -10.48 -10.72 -5.72
C LEU A 175 -10.09 -9.56 -4.80
N VAL A 176 -9.65 -8.43 -5.35
CA VAL A 176 -9.30 -7.24 -4.54
C VAL A 176 -10.51 -6.68 -3.80
N LEU A 177 -11.64 -6.51 -4.49
CA LEU A 177 -12.88 -6.02 -3.88
C LEU A 177 -13.36 -6.92 -2.74
N THR A 178 -13.23 -8.24 -2.89
CA THR A 178 -13.57 -9.19 -1.83
C THR A 178 -12.70 -8.99 -0.59
N HIS A 179 -11.40 -8.76 -0.76
CA HIS A 179 -10.51 -8.56 0.38
C HIS A 179 -10.64 -7.17 1.02
N LEU A 180 -10.90 -6.12 0.24
CA LEU A 180 -11.29 -4.81 0.78
C LEU A 180 -12.57 -4.91 1.60
N ALA A 181 -13.58 -5.65 1.11
CA ALA A 181 -14.81 -5.89 1.84
C ALA A 181 -14.55 -6.60 3.17
N GLN A 182 -13.66 -7.59 3.19
CA GLN A 182 -13.28 -8.28 4.42
C GLN A 182 -12.56 -7.36 5.40
N PHE A 183 -11.66 -6.51 4.91
CA PHE A 183 -10.95 -5.52 5.71
C PHE A 183 -11.91 -4.49 6.34
N HIS A 184 -12.78 -3.89 5.53
CA HIS A 184 -13.77 -2.91 5.98
C HIS A 184 -14.82 -3.49 6.95
N ALA A 185 -15.21 -4.77 6.77
CA ALA A 185 -16.15 -5.43 7.67
C ALA A 185 -15.64 -5.53 9.12
N ILE A 186 -14.31 -5.61 9.32
CA ILE A 186 -13.71 -5.64 10.66
C ILE A 186 -13.98 -4.32 11.38
N SER A 187 -13.86 -3.18 10.69
CA SER A 187 -14.20 -1.87 11.25
C SER A 187 -15.66 -1.77 11.66
N PHE A 188 -16.61 -2.21 10.82
CA PHE A 188 -18.03 -2.21 11.17
C PHE A 188 -18.31 -3.09 12.41
N ALA A 189 -17.72 -4.29 12.46
CA ALA A 189 -17.91 -5.18 13.59
C ALA A 189 -17.27 -4.64 14.88
N MET A 190 -16.07 -4.05 14.80
CA MET A 190 -15.42 -3.43 15.96
C MET A 190 -16.17 -2.22 16.48
N GLN A 191 -16.77 -1.39 15.62
CA GLN A 191 -17.60 -0.27 16.05
C GLN A 191 -18.80 -0.71 16.90
N GLN A 192 -19.45 -1.81 16.53
CA GLN A 192 -20.61 -2.33 17.26
C GLN A 192 -20.21 -3.10 18.54
N GLN A 193 -19.10 -3.82 18.49
CA GLN A 193 -18.78 -4.83 19.51
C GLN A 193 -17.59 -4.47 20.41
N ALA A 194 -16.80 -3.46 20.05
CA ALA A 194 -15.63 -2.96 20.78
C ALA A 194 -15.37 -1.46 20.50
N PRO A 195 -16.37 -0.57 20.69
CA PRO A 195 -16.30 0.83 20.26
C PRO A 195 -15.14 1.62 20.87
N GLU A 196 -14.81 1.40 22.15
CA GLU A 196 -13.72 2.12 22.84
C GLU A 196 -12.33 1.77 22.27
N VAL A 197 -12.12 0.49 21.96
CA VAL A 197 -10.90 0.01 21.32
C VAL A 197 -10.80 0.58 19.90
N TYR A 198 -11.90 0.54 19.15
CA TYR A 198 -11.95 1.12 17.81
C TYR A 198 -11.66 2.62 17.82
N ALA A 199 -12.26 3.36 18.75
CA ALA A 199 -12.05 4.79 18.93
C ALA A 199 -10.58 5.14 19.19
N THR A 200 -9.89 4.34 20.01
CA THR A 200 -8.45 4.52 20.28
C THR A 200 -7.60 4.29 19.03
N ILE A 201 -7.98 3.32 18.19
CA ILE A 201 -7.28 3.06 16.93
C ILE A 201 -7.45 4.24 15.96
N VAL A 202 -8.69 4.66 15.73
CA VAL A 202 -8.96 5.72 14.73
C VAL A 202 -8.47 7.10 15.16
N ALA A 203 -8.32 7.36 16.46
CA ALA A 203 -7.79 8.63 16.97
C ALA A 203 -6.35 8.94 16.48
N GLN A 204 -5.58 7.90 16.13
CA GLN A 204 -4.22 8.04 15.60
C GLN A 204 -4.17 8.06 14.06
N LEU A 205 -5.30 7.83 13.38
CA LEU A 205 -5.40 7.75 11.91
C LEU A 205 -5.90 9.07 11.32
N GLN A 206 -5.13 10.15 11.49
CA GLN A 206 -5.47 11.49 11.00
C GLN A 206 -5.16 11.67 9.51
N GLU A 207 -5.96 12.45 8.79
CA GLU A 207 -5.66 12.86 7.41
C GLU A 207 -4.36 13.67 7.35
N THR A 208 -3.50 13.40 6.36
CA THR A 208 -2.20 14.07 6.20
C THR A 208 -2.00 14.74 4.84
N ILE A 209 -2.87 14.46 3.85
CA ILE A 209 -2.73 14.96 2.49
C ILE A 209 -3.73 16.08 2.23
N PHE A 210 -5.01 15.82 2.43
CA PHE A 210 -6.08 16.78 2.15
C PHE A 210 -6.55 17.46 3.43
N VAL A 211 -5.62 18.15 4.10
CA VAL A 211 -5.85 18.89 5.35
C VAL A 211 -6.08 20.37 5.03
N PRO A 212 -7.25 20.96 5.37
CA PRO A 212 -7.49 22.37 5.13
C PRO A 212 -6.76 23.29 6.14
N PRO A 213 -6.39 24.52 5.75
CA PRO A 213 -6.48 25.06 4.40
C PRO A 213 -5.41 24.43 3.48
N LEU A 214 -5.79 24.12 2.23
CA LEU A 214 -4.83 23.64 1.23
C LEU A 214 -3.93 24.79 0.77
N HIS A 215 -2.62 24.52 0.65
CA HIS A 215 -1.67 25.49 0.12
C HIS A 215 -1.97 25.81 -1.36
N SER A 216 -1.83 27.07 -1.78
CA SER A 216 -2.16 27.52 -3.14
C SER A 216 -1.43 26.73 -4.22
N SER A 217 -0.13 26.46 -4.05
CA SER A 217 0.63 25.65 -5.02
C SER A 217 0.11 24.23 -5.17
N PHE A 218 -0.48 23.65 -4.12
CA PHE A 218 -1.11 22.33 -4.20
C PHE A 218 -2.46 22.40 -4.92
N VAL A 219 -3.25 23.46 -4.69
CA VAL A 219 -4.47 23.74 -5.45
C VAL A 219 -4.15 23.91 -6.94
N ASP A 220 -3.14 24.71 -7.29
CA ASP A 220 -2.69 24.91 -8.67
C ASP A 220 -2.22 23.60 -9.31
N PHE A 221 -1.56 22.74 -8.54
CA PHE A 221 -1.17 21.40 -8.99
C PHE A 221 -2.38 20.52 -9.33
N LEU A 222 -3.37 20.48 -8.44
CA LEU A 222 -4.60 19.72 -8.66
C LEU A 222 -5.37 20.25 -9.88
N GLN A 223 -5.53 21.57 -10.00
CA GLN A 223 -6.19 22.20 -11.14
C GLN A 223 -5.54 21.87 -12.48
N ARG A 224 -4.20 21.89 -12.54
CA ARG A 224 -3.45 21.50 -13.75
C ARG A 224 -3.73 20.05 -14.17
N LYS A 225 -3.95 19.13 -13.23
CA LYS A 225 -4.32 17.75 -13.58
C LYS A 225 -5.66 17.68 -14.30
N VAL A 226 -6.62 18.53 -13.94
CA VAL A 226 -7.90 18.64 -14.65
C VAL A 226 -7.71 19.26 -16.03
N ASP A 227 -6.86 20.29 -16.14
CA ASP A 227 -6.52 20.91 -17.44
C ASP A 227 -5.94 19.87 -18.43
N TYR A 228 -5.03 19.00 -17.95
CA TYR A 228 -4.50 17.91 -18.76
C TYR A 228 -5.58 16.89 -19.15
N ALA A 229 -6.52 16.57 -18.26
CA ALA A 229 -7.60 15.64 -18.59
C ALA A 229 -8.55 16.22 -19.66
N ILE A 230 -8.88 17.52 -19.56
CA ILE A 230 -9.65 18.24 -20.58
C ILE A 230 -8.92 18.23 -21.91
N GLU A 231 -7.62 18.52 -21.91
CA GLU A 231 -6.81 18.44 -23.14
C GLU A 231 -6.80 17.03 -23.70
N THR A 232 -6.65 16.00 -22.85
CA THR A 232 -6.64 14.59 -23.26
C THR A 232 -7.92 14.19 -24.01
N LEU A 233 -9.09 14.72 -23.63
CA LEU A 233 -10.35 14.49 -24.37
C LEU A 233 -10.27 14.96 -25.82
N ARG A 234 -9.52 16.03 -26.12
CA ARG A 234 -9.34 16.55 -27.49
C ARG A 234 -8.48 15.65 -28.37
N HIS A 235 -7.62 14.84 -27.77
CA HIS A 235 -6.79 13.84 -28.46
C HIS A 235 -7.49 12.48 -28.56
N SER A 236 -8.67 12.35 -27.95
CA SER A 236 -9.47 11.12 -28.03
C SER A 236 -10.14 11.00 -29.41
N PRO A 237 -10.20 9.79 -30.01
CA PRO A 237 -10.89 9.59 -31.29
C PRO A 237 -12.42 9.67 -31.16
N GLU A 238 -12.97 9.57 -29.95
CA GLU A 238 -14.40 9.65 -29.68
C GLU A 238 -14.86 11.11 -29.65
N ALA A 239 -15.96 11.41 -30.35
CA ALA A 239 -16.58 12.74 -30.37
C ALA A 239 -17.69 12.86 -29.31
N GLY A 240 -18.11 14.11 -29.01
CA GLY A 240 -19.25 14.37 -28.13
C GLY A 240 -18.90 14.68 -26.67
N ASP A 241 -17.62 14.91 -26.37
CA ASP A 241 -17.14 15.19 -25.00
C ASP A 241 -17.45 16.61 -24.49
N GLY A 242 -18.28 17.41 -25.17
CA GLY A 242 -18.59 18.78 -24.78
C GLY A 242 -19.16 18.88 -23.36
N ALA A 243 -20.17 18.07 -23.04
CA ALA A 243 -20.76 18.02 -21.70
C ALA A 243 -19.77 17.48 -20.64
N VAL A 244 -18.86 16.58 -21.04
CA VAL A 244 -17.82 16.05 -20.15
C VAL A 244 -16.82 17.16 -19.81
N GLY A 245 -16.35 17.89 -20.82
CA GLY A 245 -15.47 19.06 -20.64
C GLY A 245 -16.08 20.11 -19.73
N GLU A 246 -17.37 20.44 -19.88
CA GLU A 246 -18.06 21.39 -18.99
C GLU A 246 -18.08 20.93 -17.52
N ARG A 247 -18.32 19.64 -17.26
CA ARG A 247 -18.29 19.08 -15.90
C ARG A 247 -16.88 19.13 -15.30
N LEU A 248 -15.87 18.80 -16.10
CA LEU A 248 -14.47 18.90 -15.69
C LEU A 248 -14.07 20.33 -15.36
N CYS A 249 -14.47 21.31 -16.18
CA CYS A 249 -14.19 22.73 -15.90
C CYS A 249 -14.77 23.17 -14.55
N ARG A 250 -15.97 22.71 -14.18
CA ARG A 250 -16.55 23.01 -12.85
C ARG A 250 -15.77 22.31 -11.73
N PHE A 251 -15.44 21.03 -11.94
CA PHE A 251 -14.68 20.26 -10.97
C PHE A 251 -13.27 20.82 -10.74
N ARG A 252 -12.64 21.43 -11.75
CA ARG A 252 -11.33 22.06 -11.66
C ARG A 252 -11.21 22.97 -10.43
N ASP A 253 -12.15 23.89 -10.27
CA ASP A 253 -12.11 24.88 -9.20
C ASP A 253 -12.49 24.26 -7.84
N GLU A 254 -13.31 23.20 -7.86
CA GLU A 254 -13.75 22.49 -6.66
C GLU A 254 -12.77 21.38 -6.21
N TYR A 255 -11.81 20.97 -7.04
CA TYR A 255 -11.06 19.71 -6.87
C TYR A 255 -10.42 19.58 -5.49
N GLY A 256 -9.67 20.59 -5.05
CA GLY A 256 -9.05 20.58 -3.72
C GLY A 256 -10.07 20.41 -2.60
N GLN A 257 -11.12 21.21 -2.60
CA GLN A 257 -12.18 21.14 -1.59
C GLN A 257 -12.96 19.81 -1.66
N ALA A 258 -13.24 19.31 -2.86
CA ALA A 258 -13.89 18.03 -3.08
C ALA A 258 -13.10 16.87 -2.46
N MET A 259 -11.76 16.91 -2.50
CA MET A 259 -10.92 15.89 -1.85
C MET A 259 -11.01 16.00 -0.33
N VAL A 260 -10.92 17.22 0.21
CA VAL A 260 -11.09 17.51 1.64
C VAL A 260 -12.44 16.98 2.14
N ASP A 261 -13.53 17.30 1.44
CA ASP A 261 -14.88 16.88 1.81
C ASP A 261 -15.03 15.35 1.83
N CYS A 262 -14.37 14.65 0.90
CA CYS A 262 -14.42 13.19 0.83
C CYS A 262 -13.72 12.53 2.03
N VAL A 263 -12.54 13.03 2.42
CA VAL A 263 -11.75 12.44 3.51
C VAL A 263 -12.20 12.90 4.89
N GLN A 264 -12.92 14.02 4.98
CA GLN A 264 -13.51 14.51 6.23
C GLN A 264 -14.86 13.87 6.58
N ASN A 265 -15.37 12.96 5.74
CA ASN A 265 -16.57 12.20 6.06
C ASN A 265 -16.47 11.52 7.44
N ARG A 266 -17.59 11.53 8.18
CA ARG A 266 -17.74 10.89 9.50
C ARG A 266 -18.83 9.83 9.53
N ASP A 267 -19.62 9.70 8.47
CA ASP A 267 -20.73 8.75 8.39
C ASP A 267 -20.27 7.39 7.83
N ASP A 268 -20.69 6.29 8.45
CA ASP A 268 -20.41 4.91 8.04
C ASP A 268 -18.93 4.70 7.68
N THR A 269 -18.07 5.07 8.62
CA THR A 269 -16.63 5.06 8.42
C THR A 269 -16.01 3.71 8.75
N VAL A 270 -14.95 3.39 8.03
CA VAL A 270 -14.10 2.23 8.21
C VAL A 270 -12.65 2.67 8.13
N ILE A 271 -11.73 1.86 8.65
CA ILE A 271 -10.31 2.05 8.36
C ILE A 271 -10.11 1.66 6.90
N CYS A 272 -9.75 2.65 6.08
CA CYS A 272 -9.46 2.51 4.66
C CYS A 272 -7.94 2.26 4.49
N HIS A 273 -7.58 1.49 3.47
CA HIS A 273 -6.20 1.33 3.03
C HIS A 273 -5.61 2.68 2.62
N GLY A 274 -6.39 3.50 1.91
CA GLY A 274 -6.04 4.86 1.52
C GLY A 274 -5.17 4.97 0.28
N ASP A 275 -4.35 3.95 -0.04
CA ASP A 275 -3.57 3.89 -1.30
C ASP A 275 -3.75 2.59 -2.11
N CYS A 276 -5.00 2.18 -2.32
CA CYS A 276 -5.34 0.90 -2.94
C CYS A 276 -5.39 1.00 -4.48
N TRP A 277 -4.23 1.00 -5.15
CA TRP A 277 -4.10 0.96 -6.61
C TRP A 277 -3.10 -0.12 -7.06
N ILE A 278 -3.03 -0.40 -8.37
CA ILE A 278 -2.32 -1.56 -8.95
C ILE A 278 -0.86 -1.71 -8.50
N SER A 279 -0.16 -0.60 -8.23
CA SER A 279 1.24 -0.61 -7.78
C SER A 279 1.43 -1.11 -6.35
N ASN A 280 0.41 -0.95 -5.50
CA ASN A 280 0.43 -1.30 -4.09
C ASN A 280 -0.27 -2.65 -3.81
N ILE A 281 -0.54 -3.42 -4.86
CA ILE A 281 -1.12 -4.74 -4.75
C ILE A 281 -0.20 -5.73 -5.45
N LEU A 282 0.25 -6.74 -4.71
CA LEU A 282 0.95 -7.89 -5.28
C LEU A 282 0.00 -9.07 -5.40
N TYR A 283 0.14 -9.80 -6.50
CA TYR A 283 -0.70 -10.93 -6.84
C TYR A 283 0.14 -12.20 -6.92
N ARG A 284 -0.43 -13.32 -6.52
CA ARG A 284 0.15 -14.64 -6.73
C ARG A 284 -0.66 -15.41 -7.77
N PRO A 285 -0.09 -15.73 -8.95
CA PRO A 285 -0.76 -16.52 -9.97
C PRO A 285 -1.22 -17.88 -9.46
N ASN A 286 -2.27 -18.43 -10.06
CA ASN A 286 -2.66 -19.80 -9.84
C ASN A 286 -1.68 -20.73 -10.59
N ARG A 287 -0.91 -21.56 -9.88
CA ARG A 287 0.08 -22.47 -10.49
C ARG A 287 -0.55 -23.61 -11.33
N ASN A 288 -1.87 -23.74 -11.34
CA ASN A 288 -2.58 -24.86 -11.98
C ASN A 288 -2.96 -24.60 -13.45
N GLY A 289 -2.55 -23.47 -14.04
CA GLY A 289 -2.61 -23.27 -15.49
C GLY A 289 -1.36 -23.84 -16.16
N THR A 290 -1.43 -25.10 -16.59
CA THR A 290 -0.48 -25.83 -17.44
C THR A 290 1.01 -25.68 -17.09
N GLU A 291 1.54 -26.68 -16.38
CA GLU A 291 2.94 -27.13 -16.48
C GLU A 291 3.24 -27.82 -17.83
N ASP A 292 2.46 -27.58 -18.89
CA ASP A 292 2.78 -28.01 -20.26
C ASP A 292 3.68 -26.96 -20.91
N GLY A 293 4.96 -26.99 -20.57
CA GLY A 293 5.97 -26.15 -21.22
C GLY A 293 7.37 -26.22 -20.62
N LEU A 294 7.54 -26.71 -19.39
CA LEU A 294 8.87 -26.99 -18.83
C LEU A 294 9.17 -28.49 -18.90
N ASN A 295 9.24 -29.02 -20.11
CA ASN A 295 9.94 -30.28 -20.35
C ASN A 295 11.19 -30.01 -21.18
N ASN A 296 12.33 -30.20 -20.52
CA ASN A 296 13.70 -30.28 -21.02
C ASN A 296 13.89 -30.18 -22.54
N ASN A 297 14.46 -29.06 -22.98
CA ASN A 297 15.41 -29.07 -24.09
C ASN A 297 16.62 -28.23 -23.71
N ASN A 298 17.72 -28.93 -23.42
CA ASN A 298 19.06 -28.38 -23.42
C ASN A 298 19.36 -27.82 -24.82
N ASN A 299 19.18 -26.52 -25.02
CA ASN A 299 19.92 -25.80 -26.04
C ASN A 299 20.13 -24.36 -25.58
N SER A 300 21.37 -24.07 -25.19
CA SER A 300 21.85 -22.70 -25.00
C SER A 300 21.63 -21.90 -26.28
N ASN A 301 20.98 -20.74 -26.11
CA ASN A 301 20.82 -19.59 -27.00
C ASN A 301 19.37 -19.31 -27.36
N ASN A 302 18.69 -18.55 -26.48
CA ASN A 302 17.95 -17.34 -26.83
C ASN A 302 17.31 -16.71 -25.59
N ASN A 303 17.78 -15.50 -25.25
CA ASN A 303 17.10 -14.56 -24.37
C ASN A 303 15.78 -14.14 -25.02
N SER A 304 14.66 -14.72 -24.60
CA SER A 304 13.31 -14.16 -24.78
C SER A 304 12.32 -14.89 -23.87
N PHE A 305 12.36 -14.56 -22.57
CA PHE A 305 11.18 -14.76 -21.72
C PHE A 305 10.08 -13.81 -22.22
N SER A 306 9.11 -14.35 -22.95
CA SER A 306 7.91 -13.63 -23.37
C SER A 306 7.22 -13.00 -22.16
N HIS A 307 7.24 -11.67 -22.08
CA HIS A 307 6.66 -10.84 -21.00
C HIS A 307 5.13 -10.88 -20.87
N HIS A 308 4.45 -11.83 -21.51
CA HIS A 308 2.99 -11.90 -21.60
C HIS A 308 2.46 -13.21 -20.99
N GLN A 309 2.85 -13.54 -19.76
CA GLN A 309 2.01 -14.44 -18.96
C GLN A 309 0.82 -13.61 -18.47
N HIS A 310 -0.30 -13.74 -19.18
CA HIS A 310 -1.58 -13.24 -18.70
C HIS A 310 -1.83 -13.84 -17.31
N PHE A 311 -1.78 -12.98 -16.29
CA PHE A 311 -2.10 -13.29 -14.89
C PHE A 311 -3.61 -13.55 -14.69
N GLN A 312 -4.29 -14.17 -15.66
CA GLN A 312 -5.71 -14.49 -15.52
C GLN A 312 -5.87 -15.45 -14.35
N ASN A 313 -6.70 -15.06 -13.37
CA ASN A 313 -7.02 -15.81 -12.17
C ASN A 313 -5.91 -15.86 -11.11
N ALA A 314 -5.54 -14.71 -10.54
CA ALA A 314 -4.74 -14.70 -9.32
C ALA A 314 -5.45 -15.47 -8.18
N LYS A 315 -4.68 -16.23 -7.40
CA LYS A 315 -5.22 -16.97 -6.25
C LYS A 315 -5.20 -16.15 -4.97
N GLU A 316 -4.20 -15.29 -4.81
CA GLU A 316 -3.96 -14.52 -3.59
C GLU A 316 -3.46 -13.12 -3.93
N VAL A 317 -3.82 -12.16 -3.06
CA VAL A 317 -3.34 -10.78 -3.11
C VAL A 317 -2.72 -10.36 -1.78
N LYS A 318 -1.79 -9.41 -1.86
CA LYS A 318 -1.18 -8.71 -0.73
C LYS A 318 -1.20 -7.21 -0.98
N PHE A 319 -1.84 -6.48 -0.07
CA PHE A 319 -1.82 -5.03 0.00
C PHE A 319 -0.52 -4.55 0.64
N LEU A 320 0.10 -3.57 0.00
CA LEU A 320 1.33 -2.92 0.42
C LEU A 320 1.04 -1.45 0.71
N ASP A 321 1.96 -0.80 1.42
CA ASP A 321 2.00 0.66 1.54
C ASP A 321 0.77 1.25 2.24
N TRP A 322 0.82 1.16 3.56
CA TRP A 322 -0.24 1.64 4.45
C TRP A 322 0.00 3.08 4.93
N GLN A 323 0.89 3.83 4.26
CA GLN A 323 1.41 5.11 4.74
C GLN A 323 0.35 6.24 4.79
N VAL A 324 -0.77 6.05 4.10
CA VAL A 324 -1.89 7.01 4.05
C VAL A 324 -3.21 6.40 4.53
N ALA A 325 -3.15 5.30 5.28
CA ALA A 325 -4.31 4.68 5.90
C ALA A 325 -5.04 5.68 6.81
N ARG A 326 -6.37 5.66 6.74
CA ARG A 326 -7.23 6.67 7.38
C ARG A 326 -8.59 6.09 7.76
N CYS A 327 -9.31 6.76 8.66
CA CYS A 327 -10.72 6.46 8.88
C CYS A 327 -11.56 7.26 7.89
N GLY A 328 -12.37 6.60 7.06
CA GLY A 328 -13.16 7.23 6.00
C GLY A 328 -14.28 6.32 5.50
N THR A 329 -15.06 6.77 4.52
CA THR A 329 -16.08 5.89 3.92
C THR A 329 -15.41 4.79 3.08
N PRO A 330 -15.94 3.55 3.02
CA PRO A 330 -15.42 2.53 2.11
C PRO A 330 -15.45 2.97 0.63
N ALA A 331 -16.28 3.94 0.26
CA ALA A 331 -16.38 4.42 -1.12
C ALA A 331 -15.08 5.07 -1.66
N ILE A 332 -14.21 5.63 -0.79
CA ILE A 332 -12.96 6.24 -1.27
C ILE A 332 -11.96 5.17 -1.74
N ASP A 333 -11.80 4.07 -1.01
CA ASP A 333 -10.96 2.94 -1.43
C ASP A 333 -11.54 2.28 -2.70
N LEU A 334 -12.86 2.08 -2.73
CA LEU A 334 -13.54 1.46 -3.88
C LEU A 334 -13.42 2.28 -5.15
N SER A 335 -13.76 3.57 -5.08
CA SER A 335 -13.68 4.46 -6.23
C SER A 335 -12.23 4.62 -6.69
N TYR A 336 -11.28 4.80 -5.76
CA TYR A 336 -9.87 4.89 -6.12
C TYR A 336 -9.40 3.62 -6.85
N PHE A 337 -9.60 2.44 -6.26
CA PHE A 337 -9.19 1.18 -6.89
C PHE A 337 -9.83 0.98 -8.27
N ILE A 338 -11.15 1.12 -8.36
CA ILE A 338 -11.89 0.81 -9.59
C ILE A 338 -11.48 1.77 -10.72
N PHE A 339 -11.50 3.09 -10.50
CA PHE A 339 -11.20 4.04 -11.58
C PHE A 339 -9.72 4.06 -11.96
N CYS A 340 -8.81 3.66 -11.06
CA CYS A 340 -7.37 3.62 -11.37
C CYS A 340 -6.88 2.28 -11.90
N CYS A 341 -7.63 1.18 -11.75
CA CYS A 341 -7.13 -0.15 -12.10
C CYS A 341 -7.94 -0.87 -13.19
N THR A 342 -9.03 -0.28 -13.69
CA THR A 342 -9.91 -0.90 -14.69
C THR A 342 -9.99 -0.05 -15.96
N ASP A 343 -10.62 -0.56 -17.01
CA ASP A 343 -11.00 0.18 -18.21
C ASP A 343 -12.52 0.45 -18.23
N SER A 344 -12.97 1.20 -19.25
CA SER A 344 -14.38 1.60 -19.37
C SER A 344 -15.32 0.43 -19.63
N GLU A 345 -14.87 -0.61 -20.35
CA GLU A 345 -15.64 -1.83 -20.62
C GLU A 345 -15.98 -2.56 -19.32
N LEU A 346 -14.99 -2.79 -18.46
CA LEU A 346 -15.22 -3.43 -17.18
C LEU A 346 -16.11 -2.55 -16.28
N ARG A 347 -15.95 -1.22 -16.32
CA ARG A 347 -16.79 -0.29 -15.54
C ARG A 347 -18.24 -0.22 -15.96
N GLU A 348 -18.64 -0.74 -17.13
CA GLU A 348 -20.06 -0.95 -17.44
C GLU A 348 -20.74 -1.88 -16.41
N ARG A 349 -19.94 -2.77 -15.81
CA ARG A 349 -20.36 -3.70 -14.75
C ARG A 349 -20.19 -3.11 -13.35
N LEU A 350 -19.98 -1.79 -13.20
CA LEU A 350 -19.80 -1.14 -11.89
C LEU A 350 -20.91 -1.48 -10.88
N PRO A 351 -22.21 -1.47 -11.23
CA PRO A 351 -23.26 -1.88 -10.29
C PRO A 351 -23.11 -3.31 -9.79
N GLU A 352 -22.63 -4.22 -10.64
CA GLU A 352 -22.36 -5.61 -10.28
C GLU A 352 -21.16 -5.72 -9.34
N LEU A 353 -20.05 -5.04 -9.64
CA LEU A 353 -18.86 -4.99 -8.78
C LEU A 353 -19.19 -4.49 -7.38
N LEU A 354 -19.95 -3.40 -7.27
CA LEU A 354 -20.39 -2.85 -5.99
C LEU A 354 -21.27 -3.83 -5.23
N ARG A 355 -22.15 -4.57 -5.92
CA ARG A 355 -23.00 -5.59 -5.30
C ARG A 355 -22.18 -6.77 -4.80
N LYS A 356 -21.12 -7.18 -5.53
CA LYS A 356 -20.19 -8.24 -5.10
C LYS A 356 -19.42 -7.82 -3.86
N TYR A 357 -18.85 -6.61 -3.86
CA TYR A 357 -18.22 -6.01 -2.68
C TYR A 357 -19.17 -6.00 -1.48
N HIS A 358 -20.40 -5.47 -1.66
CA HIS A 358 -21.38 -5.37 -0.58
C HIS A 358 -21.79 -6.74 -0.03
N SER A 359 -22.01 -7.71 -0.90
CA SER A 359 -22.33 -9.08 -0.49
C SER A 359 -21.19 -9.71 0.32
N ALA A 360 -19.93 -9.48 -0.08
CA ALA A 360 -18.77 -9.95 0.68
C ALA A 360 -18.62 -9.23 2.03
N LEU A 361 -18.91 -7.93 2.07
CA LEU A 361 -18.89 -7.10 3.28
C LEU A 361 -19.90 -7.63 4.30
N VAL A 362 -21.16 -7.77 3.89
CA VAL A 362 -22.26 -8.29 4.72
C VAL A 362 -21.94 -9.68 5.24
N ARG A 363 -21.53 -10.59 4.35
CA ARG A 363 -21.14 -11.95 4.74
C ARG A 363 -20.03 -11.95 5.78
N ARG A 364 -19.02 -11.07 5.63
CA ARG A 364 -17.93 -11.00 6.62
C ARG A 364 -18.41 -10.38 7.95
N MET A 365 -19.30 -9.40 7.93
CA MET A 365 -19.92 -8.88 9.15
C MET A 365 -20.69 -9.96 9.91
N GLU A 366 -21.46 -10.80 9.20
CA GLU A 366 -22.17 -11.95 9.77
C GLU A 366 -21.20 -12.98 10.36
N GLU A 367 -20.11 -13.31 9.65
CA GLU A 367 -19.04 -14.19 10.15
C GLU A 367 -18.36 -13.63 11.42
N LEU A 368 -18.36 -12.30 11.61
CA LEU A 368 -17.84 -11.60 12.80
C LEU A 368 -18.90 -11.42 13.90
N GLY A 369 -20.10 -11.98 13.74
CA GLY A 369 -21.17 -11.95 14.73
C GLY A 369 -22.10 -10.73 14.66
N ILE A 370 -22.13 -10.00 13.55
CA ILE A 370 -23.14 -8.96 13.29
C ILE A 370 -24.34 -9.59 12.59
N SER A 371 -25.44 -9.79 13.31
CA SER A 371 -26.64 -10.46 12.79
C SER A 371 -27.45 -9.61 11.80
N ASN A 372 -27.29 -8.29 11.83
CA ASN A 372 -28.06 -7.33 11.02
C ASN A 372 -27.18 -6.54 10.04
N GLY A 373 -26.14 -7.16 9.47
CA GLY A 373 -25.17 -6.48 8.61
C GLY A 373 -25.78 -5.74 7.40
N ARG A 374 -26.88 -6.28 6.84
CA ARG A 374 -27.63 -5.62 5.74
C ARG A 374 -28.38 -4.36 6.18
N GLU A 375 -28.81 -4.31 7.43
CA GLU A 375 -29.47 -3.13 8.01
C GLU A 375 -28.45 -2.09 8.45
N LEU A 376 -27.30 -2.55 8.99
CA LEU A 376 -26.20 -1.70 9.41
C LEU A 376 -25.61 -0.90 8.25
N PHE A 377 -25.41 -1.54 7.10
CA PHE A 377 -24.94 -0.86 5.89
C PHE A 377 -25.63 -1.44 4.64
N PRO A 378 -26.84 -0.93 4.29
CA PRO A 378 -27.59 -1.39 3.13
C PRO A 378 -26.88 -1.11 1.79
N PHE A 379 -27.25 -1.82 0.74
CA PHE A 379 -26.64 -1.61 -0.59
C PHE A 379 -26.93 -0.20 -1.13
N GLU A 380 -28.14 0.30 -0.85
CA GLU A 380 -28.58 1.65 -1.18
C GLU A 380 -27.70 2.69 -0.48
N ARG A 381 -27.27 2.41 0.76
CA ARG A 381 -26.33 3.27 1.49
C ARG A 381 -24.97 3.30 0.81
N LEU A 382 -24.46 2.15 0.35
CA LEU A 382 -23.23 2.11 -0.46
C LEU A 382 -23.38 2.91 -1.75
N GLN A 383 -24.50 2.79 -2.47
CA GLN A 383 -24.75 3.57 -3.69
C GLN A 383 -24.79 5.07 -3.42
N MET A 384 -25.41 5.50 -2.33
CA MET A 384 -25.38 6.91 -1.89
C MET A 384 -23.96 7.38 -1.61
N HIS A 385 -23.15 6.56 -0.93
CA HIS A 385 -21.75 6.88 -0.65
C HIS A 385 -20.92 6.96 -1.94
N MET A 386 -21.10 6.05 -2.88
CA MET A 386 -20.46 6.14 -4.20
C MET A 386 -20.85 7.43 -4.91
N LYS A 387 -22.14 7.78 -4.94
CA LYS A 387 -22.59 9.04 -5.57
C LYS A 387 -21.98 10.29 -4.93
N LYS A 388 -21.81 10.30 -3.60
CA LYS A 388 -21.27 11.46 -2.88
C LYS A 388 -19.75 11.55 -2.96
N TYR A 389 -19.07 10.41 -2.83
CA TYR A 389 -17.63 10.34 -2.54
C TYR A 389 -16.76 9.75 -3.67
N ALA A 390 -17.34 9.22 -4.76
CA ALA A 390 -16.55 8.68 -5.87
C ALA A 390 -15.72 9.73 -6.63
N ARG A 391 -16.03 11.01 -6.45
CA ARG A 391 -15.15 12.12 -6.89
C ARG A 391 -13.73 12.00 -6.32
N PHE A 392 -13.55 11.36 -5.16
CA PHE A 392 -12.23 11.02 -4.61
C PHE A 392 -11.47 10.10 -5.57
N GLY A 393 -12.09 9.01 -6.02
CA GLY A 393 -11.47 8.11 -7.00
C GLY A 393 -11.11 8.78 -8.31
N PHE A 394 -11.93 9.75 -8.77
CA PHE A 394 -11.57 10.57 -9.94
C PHE A 394 -10.37 11.47 -9.68
N GLY A 395 -10.36 12.17 -8.54
CA GLY A 395 -9.21 12.95 -8.11
C GLY A 395 -7.93 12.11 -8.02
N MET A 396 -8.01 10.90 -7.49
CA MET A 396 -6.85 10.01 -7.46
C MET A 396 -6.46 9.51 -8.86
N ALA A 397 -7.42 9.24 -9.75
CA ALA A 397 -7.14 8.84 -11.13
C ALA A 397 -6.43 9.94 -11.93
N LEU A 398 -6.83 11.20 -11.77
CA LEU A 398 -6.17 12.36 -12.36
C LEU A 398 -4.68 12.45 -11.96
N MET A 399 -4.34 12.07 -10.73
CA MET A 399 -2.95 12.08 -10.25
C MET A 399 -2.16 10.84 -10.67
N THR A 400 -2.78 9.65 -10.62
CA THR A 400 -2.08 8.36 -10.72
C THR A 400 -2.05 7.77 -12.12
N LEU A 401 -3.03 8.04 -12.99
CA LEU A 401 -3.02 7.48 -14.34
C LEU A 401 -1.85 7.99 -15.18
N HIS A 402 -1.39 9.22 -14.89
CA HIS A 402 -0.19 9.78 -15.49
C HIS A 402 1.03 8.88 -15.20
N SER A 403 1.33 8.60 -13.93
CA SER A 403 2.45 7.74 -13.55
C SER A 403 2.25 6.26 -13.92
N THR A 404 1.00 5.80 -13.96
CA THR A 404 0.63 4.41 -14.30
C THR A 404 0.86 4.09 -15.77
N CYS A 405 0.64 5.07 -16.66
CA CYS A 405 0.76 4.90 -18.11
C CYS A 405 2.14 5.31 -18.66
N CYS A 406 2.98 5.98 -17.85
CA CYS A 406 4.39 6.18 -18.18
C CYS A 406 5.12 4.82 -18.18
N VAL A 407 5.83 4.50 -19.26
CA VAL A 407 6.67 3.30 -19.32
C VAL A 407 7.92 3.56 -18.46
N GLU A 408 8.41 2.56 -17.71
CA GLU A 408 9.57 2.71 -16.81
C GLU A 408 10.84 3.27 -17.48
N LYS A 409 11.01 3.05 -18.79
CA LYS A 409 12.13 3.60 -19.57
C LYS A 409 12.05 5.10 -19.81
N ASP A 410 10.84 5.66 -19.75
CA ASP A 410 10.56 7.08 -19.98
C ASP A 410 10.39 7.84 -18.66
N LEU A 411 10.34 7.12 -17.53
CA LEU A 411 10.45 7.75 -16.22
C LEU A 411 11.90 8.26 -16.08
N PRO A 412 12.11 9.59 -15.93
CA PRO A 412 13.42 10.05 -15.48
C PRO A 412 13.73 9.29 -14.19
N ASN A 413 14.99 8.89 -13.98
CA ASN A 413 15.37 8.25 -12.73
C ASN A 413 15.12 9.26 -11.61
N VAL A 414 13.92 9.23 -11.04
CA VAL A 414 13.45 10.24 -10.09
C VAL A 414 14.33 10.21 -8.84
N SER A 415 14.96 9.07 -8.53
CA SER A 415 15.97 9.01 -7.47
C SER A 415 17.21 9.81 -7.83
N ALA A 416 17.72 9.70 -9.07
CA ALA A 416 18.90 10.42 -9.53
C ALA A 416 18.65 11.90 -9.84
N ALA A 417 17.51 12.26 -10.44
CA ALA A 417 17.15 13.66 -10.72
C ALA A 417 16.86 14.46 -9.44
N LEU A 418 16.34 13.80 -8.40
CA LEU A 418 16.15 14.43 -7.08
C LEU A 418 17.42 14.46 -6.22
N GLU A 419 18.46 13.72 -6.58
CA GLU A 419 19.81 13.85 -6.00
C GLU A 419 20.54 15.10 -6.54
N THR A 420 20.22 15.54 -7.76
CA THR A 420 20.88 16.66 -8.46
C THR A 420 20.21 18.03 -8.25
N THR A 421 19.20 18.15 -7.40
CA THR A 421 18.36 19.38 -7.26
C THR A 421 17.63 19.80 -8.54
N GLU A 422 17.72 19.03 -9.62
CA GLU A 422 16.96 19.26 -10.84
C GLU A 422 15.53 18.78 -10.62
N LEU A 423 14.62 19.73 -10.38
CA LEU A 423 13.19 19.45 -10.44
C LEU A 423 12.91 18.83 -11.81
N VAL A 424 12.56 17.55 -11.83
CA VAL A 424 11.97 16.91 -13.02
C VAL A 424 10.86 17.84 -13.51
N ASP A 425 10.90 18.23 -14.77
CA ASP A 425 9.84 19.05 -15.37
C ASP A 425 8.57 18.18 -15.50
N ILE A 426 7.83 18.09 -14.39
CA ILE A 426 6.59 17.33 -14.27
C ILE A 426 5.58 17.79 -15.33
N ASP A 427 5.62 19.08 -15.71
CA ASP A 427 4.74 19.64 -16.73
C ASP A 427 5.14 19.16 -18.14
N LYS A 428 6.43 18.99 -18.42
CA LYS A 428 6.90 18.34 -19.65
C LYS A 428 6.46 16.88 -19.71
N LEU A 429 6.70 16.10 -18.65
CA LEU A 429 6.27 14.70 -18.60
C LEU A 429 4.74 14.57 -18.71
N ALA A 430 3.99 15.52 -18.16
CA ALA A 430 2.53 15.59 -18.33
C ALA A 430 2.10 15.85 -19.78
N LYS A 431 2.81 16.72 -20.49
CA LYS A 431 2.52 17.00 -21.91
C LYS A 431 2.84 15.81 -22.81
N ASP A 432 3.92 15.07 -22.56
CA ASP A 432 4.30 13.90 -23.35
C ASP A 432 3.21 12.81 -23.29
N MET A 433 2.54 12.69 -22.13
CA MET A 433 1.45 11.74 -21.95
C MET A 433 0.20 12.04 -22.78
N LEU A 434 0.00 13.28 -23.25
CA LEU A 434 -1.10 13.63 -24.15
C LEU A 434 -1.04 12.89 -25.49
N TYR A 435 0.12 12.31 -25.84
CA TYR A 435 0.31 11.52 -27.05
C TYR A 435 0.40 10.01 -26.78
N ASN A 436 0.33 9.58 -25.51
CA ASN A 436 0.39 8.17 -25.14
C ASN A 436 -0.99 7.52 -25.33
N PRO A 437 -1.16 6.55 -26.25
CA PRO A 437 -2.48 5.98 -26.55
C PRO A 437 -3.14 5.29 -25.36
N ALA A 438 -2.36 4.64 -24.48
CA ALA A 438 -2.89 3.99 -23.29
C ALA A 438 -3.41 5.01 -22.28
N TYR A 439 -2.69 6.12 -22.10
CA TYR A 439 -3.13 7.22 -21.24
C TYR A 439 -4.38 7.92 -21.79
N ILE A 440 -4.40 8.27 -23.09
CA ILE A 440 -5.56 8.89 -23.73
C ILE A 440 -6.79 8.02 -23.52
N LYS A 441 -6.70 6.72 -23.86
CA LYS A 441 -7.81 5.77 -23.71
C LYS A 441 -8.31 5.71 -22.27
N ARG A 442 -7.41 5.57 -21.29
CA ARG A 442 -7.78 5.40 -19.87
C ARG A 442 -8.32 6.69 -19.25
N MET A 443 -7.66 7.82 -19.47
CA MET A 443 -8.04 9.11 -18.90
C MET A 443 -9.37 9.59 -19.48
N SER A 444 -9.55 9.55 -20.80
CA SER A 444 -10.83 9.90 -21.44
C SER A 444 -11.97 9.00 -20.97
N GLY A 445 -11.71 7.68 -20.87
CA GLY A 445 -12.68 6.73 -20.36
C GLY A 445 -13.13 7.03 -18.93
N VAL A 446 -12.20 7.33 -18.02
CA VAL A 446 -12.53 7.73 -16.64
C VAL A 446 -13.33 9.03 -16.62
N CYS A 447 -12.95 10.05 -17.39
CA CYS A 447 -13.68 11.31 -17.45
C CYS A 447 -15.15 11.12 -17.90
N ARG A 448 -15.37 10.33 -18.96
CA ARG A 448 -16.71 9.99 -19.44
C ARG A 448 -17.50 9.20 -18.40
N ASP A 449 -16.87 8.22 -17.76
CA ASP A 449 -17.49 7.36 -16.75
C ASP A 449 -17.98 8.16 -15.54
N MET A 450 -17.20 9.13 -15.07
CA MET A 450 -17.59 9.97 -13.94
C MET A 450 -18.87 10.79 -14.23
N VAL A 451 -19.01 11.29 -15.46
CA VAL A 451 -20.21 12.02 -15.89
C VAL A 451 -21.37 11.06 -16.15
N ARG A 452 -21.12 9.92 -16.81
CA ARG A 452 -22.10 8.85 -17.08
C ARG A 452 -22.76 8.35 -15.79
N PHE A 453 -21.98 8.17 -14.74
CA PHE A 453 -22.48 7.70 -13.44
C PHE A 453 -23.03 8.83 -12.53
N GLY A 454 -22.91 10.09 -12.95
CA GLY A 454 -23.36 11.25 -12.17
C GLY A 454 -22.57 11.46 -10.88
N TYR A 455 -21.27 11.18 -10.93
CA TYR A 455 -20.31 11.39 -9.83
C TYR A 455 -19.56 12.73 -9.96
N LEU A 456 -19.67 13.38 -11.13
CA LEU A 456 -19.36 14.78 -11.43
C LEU A 456 -20.60 15.41 -12.07
#